data_AF-A0A0B4BW93-F1
#
_entry.id   AF-A0A0B4BW93-F1
#
_cell.length_a   1.000
_cell.length_b   1.000
_cell.length_c   1.000
_cell.angle_alpha   90.00
_cell.angle_beta   90.00
_cell.angle_gamma   90.00
#
_symmetry.space_group_name_H-M   'P 1'
#
loop_
_entity.id
_entity.type
_entity.pdbx_description
1 polymer ?
#
loop_
_entity_poly.entity_id
_entity_poly.type
_entity_poly.pdbx_seq_one_letter_code
_entity_poly.pdbx_strand_id
1 'polypeptide(L)'
;MRMICLALLAFAEAVALREAAVASPVQHVLVQMPLLVLAGFMAAWDLKIPRGWAVPLLLAALTVFLFWMLPRNVDWALSPAGETAKYITLPLLLGLPLRLSWPWLGPILRGFLKANALSMLGVLGFLYTHAPVRICNSYLVSAQHDLGFAFLYLAAALACLWAIPVLFGHPRRGPLGAAGCSRCGA
;
A
#
# COMPACT_ATOMS: atom_id res chain seq x y z
N MET A 1 2.56 -11.00 -18.55
CA MET A 1 1.16 -10.79 -19.01
C MET A 1 0.14 -10.85 -17.87
N ARG A 2 0.07 -11.93 -17.06
CA ARG A 2 -0.89 -12.03 -15.94
C ARG A 2 -0.87 -10.86 -14.95
N MET A 3 0.32 -10.39 -14.55
CA MET A 3 0.45 -9.29 -13.59
C MET A 3 0.01 -7.93 -14.15
N ILE A 4 0.20 -7.71 -15.46
CA ILE A 4 -0.26 -6.51 -16.14
C ILE A 4 -1.79 -6.49 -16.22
N CYS A 5 -2.41 -7.64 -16.52
CA CYS A 5 -3.87 -7.75 -16.48
C CYS A 5 -4.42 -7.44 -15.08
N LEU A 6 -3.79 -7.95 -14.02
CA LEU A 6 -4.18 -7.64 -12.64
C LEU A 6 -3.97 -6.16 -12.29
N ALA A 7 -2.89 -5.54 -12.77
CA ALA A 7 -2.66 -4.12 -12.59
C ALA A 7 -3.75 -3.26 -13.27
N LEU A 8 -4.14 -3.62 -14.50
CA LEU A 8 -5.22 -2.95 -15.22
C LEU A 8 -6.57 -3.14 -14.52
N LEU A 9 -6.85 -4.34 -14.02
CA LEU A 9 -8.07 -4.62 -13.24
C LEU A 9 -8.11 -3.78 -11.95
N ALA A 10 -7.01 -3.75 -11.19
CA ALA A 10 -6.90 -2.93 -9.98
C ALA A 10 -7.08 -1.44 -10.28
N PHE A 11 -6.52 -0.95 -11.39
CA PHE A 11 -6.70 0.44 -11.80
C PHE A 11 -8.16 0.72 -12.22
N ALA A 12 -8.77 -0.16 -13.01
CA ALA A 12 -10.16 -0.02 -13.45
C ALA A 12 -11.14 -0.04 -12.27
N GLU A 13 -10.92 -0.93 -11.31
CA GLU A 13 -11.71 -0.99 -10.07
C GLU A 13 -11.51 0.28 -9.22
N ALA A 14 -10.30 0.83 -9.15
CA ALA A 14 -10.06 2.09 -8.43
C ALA A 14 -10.85 3.26 -9.06
N VAL A 15 -10.96 3.28 -10.38
CA VAL A 15 -11.76 4.27 -11.12
C VAL A 15 -13.25 4.02 -10.90
N ALA A 16 -13.71 2.77 -10.89
CA ALA A 16 -15.10 2.43 -10.61
C ALA A 16 -15.54 2.84 -9.18
N LEU A 17 -14.63 2.82 -8.22
CA LEU A 17 -14.87 3.23 -6.83
C LEU A 17 -14.87 4.75 -6.61
N ARG A 18 -14.88 5.56 -7.67
CA ARG A 18 -14.89 7.03 -7.58
C ARG A 18 -16.03 7.56 -6.71
N GLU A 19 -17.27 7.16 -6.99
CA GLU A 19 -18.45 7.66 -6.27
C GLU A 19 -18.44 7.21 -4.80
N ALA A 20 -17.97 5.99 -4.56
CA ALA A 20 -17.78 5.42 -3.22
C ALA A 20 -16.73 6.22 -2.42
N ALA A 21 -15.64 6.64 -3.06
CA ALA A 21 -14.62 7.47 -2.43
C ALA A 21 -15.12 8.87 -2.05
N VAL A 22 -16.02 9.46 -2.82
CA VAL A 22 -16.66 10.74 -2.45
C VAL A 22 -17.57 10.56 -1.23
N ALA A 23 -18.27 9.43 -1.14
CA ALA A 23 -19.21 9.18 -0.05
C ALA A 23 -18.54 8.81 1.29
N SER A 24 -17.42 8.07 1.25
CA SER A 24 -16.81 7.50 2.46
C SER A 24 -15.29 7.73 2.51
N PRO A 25 -14.75 8.32 3.60
CA PRO A 25 -13.30 8.51 3.76
C PRO A 25 -12.57 7.16 3.91
N VAL A 26 -13.22 6.16 4.53
CA VAL A 26 -12.69 4.78 4.62
C VAL A 26 -12.45 4.20 3.22
N GLN A 27 -13.45 4.25 2.33
CA GLN A 27 -13.31 3.76 0.97
C GLN A 27 -12.27 4.55 0.18
N HIS A 28 -12.20 5.87 0.34
CA HIS A 28 -11.22 6.69 -0.35
C HIS A 28 -9.78 6.36 0.07
N VAL A 29 -9.49 6.36 1.38
CA VAL A 29 -8.12 6.29 1.90
C VAL A 29 -7.63 4.86 2.10
N LEU A 30 -8.50 3.93 2.52
CA LEU A 30 -8.11 2.55 2.83
C LEU A 30 -8.39 1.56 1.70
N VAL A 31 -9.17 1.93 0.69
CA VAL A 31 -9.48 1.05 -0.44
C VAL A 31 -8.96 1.63 -1.74
N GLN A 32 -9.48 2.78 -2.19
CA GLN A 32 -9.19 3.35 -3.51
C GLN A 32 -7.71 3.72 -3.67
N MET A 33 -7.14 4.50 -2.74
CA MET A 33 -5.73 4.93 -2.84
C MET A 33 -4.75 3.74 -2.78
N PRO A 34 -4.88 2.77 -1.86
CA PRO A 34 -4.05 1.57 -1.85
C PRO A 34 -4.17 0.73 -3.13
N LEU A 35 -5.36 0.64 -3.72
CA LEU A 35 -5.58 -0.09 -4.97
C LEU A 35 -4.80 0.53 -6.14
N LEU A 36 -4.74 1.86 -6.21
CA LEU A 36 -3.91 2.59 -7.19
C LEU A 36 -2.41 2.31 -7.00
N VAL A 37 -1.95 2.32 -5.76
CA VAL A 37 -0.56 1.95 -5.43
C VAL A 37 -0.28 0.51 -5.85
N LEU A 38 -1.21 -0.42 -5.57
CA LEU A 38 -1.09 -1.81 -5.95
C LEU A 38 -1.05 -2.01 -7.47
N ALA A 39 -1.87 -1.26 -8.22
CA ALA A 39 -1.85 -1.28 -9.68
C ALA A 39 -0.45 -0.93 -10.22
N GLY A 40 0.15 0.16 -9.74
CA GLY A 40 1.53 0.54 -10.11
C GLY A 40 2.57 -0.50 -9.68
N PHE A 41 2.42 -1.06 -8.49
CA PHE A 41 3.31 -2.10 -7.96
C PHE A 41 3.27 -3.38 -8.81
N MET A 42 2.08 -3.80 -9.26
CA MET A 42 1.88 -4.97 -10.11
C MET A 42 2.31 -4.73 -11.55
N ALA A 43 2.12 -3.51 -12.07
CA ALA A 43 2.58 -3.14 -13.41
C ALA A 43 4.11 -3.27 -13.55
N ALA A 44 4.84 -2.96 -12.47
CA ALA A 44 6.30 -3.03 -12.41
C ALA A 44 6.85 -4.42 -12.04
N TRP A 45 6.01 -5.47 -12.03
CA TRP A 45 6.39 -6.76 -11.46
C TRP A 45 7.54 -7.44 -12.20
N ASP A 46 7.52 -7.40 -13.54
CA ASP A 46 8.54 -8.05 -14.37
C ASP A 46 9.69 -7.10 -14.75
N LEU A 47 9.59 -5.81 -14.35
CA LEU A 47 10.61 -4.81 -14.64
C LEU A 47 11.82 -4.99 -13.71
N LYS A 48 13.01 -4.84 -14.30
CA LYS A 48 14.29 -4.85 -13.60
C LYS A 48 14.99 -3.53 -13.84
N ILE A 49 15.61 -3.01 -12.79
CA ILE A 49 16.39 -1.77 -12.84
C ILE A 49 17.81 -2.01 -12.34
N PRO A 50 18.78 -1.17 -12.73
CA PRO A 50 20.11 -1.17 -12.13
C PRO A 50 20.03 -0.80 -10.65
N ARG A 51 20.90 -1.41 -9.83
CA ARG A 51 20.96 -1.15 -8.37
C ARG A 51 21.12 0.32 -8.01
N GLY A 52 21.81 1.10 -8.84
CA GLY A 52 22.04 2.54 -8.61
C GLY A 52 20.75 3.37 -8.54
N TRP A 53 19.66 2.91 -9.16
CA TRP A 53 18.37 3.60 -9.16
C TRP A 53 17.48 3.23 -7.97
N ALA A 54 17.84 2.20 -7.19
CA ALA A 54 16.98 1.71 -6.11
C ALA A 54 16.74 2.75 -5.00
N VAL A 55 17.79 3.50 -4.60
CA VAL A 55 17.68 4.53 -3.56
C VAL A 55 16.88 5.75 -4.04
N PRO A 56 17.19 6.37 -5.22
CA PRO A 56 16.37 7.45 -5.75
C PRO A 56 14.88 7.09 -5.89
N LEU A 57 14.58 5.88 -6.38
CA LEU A 57 13.19 5.42 -6.54
C LEU A 57 12.50 5.19 -5.20
N LEU A 58 13.19 4.66 -4.20
CA LEU A 58 12.65 4.54 -2.86
C LEU A 58 12.37 5.91 -2.24
N LEU A 59 13.28 6.87 -2.38
CA LEU A 59 13.10 8.23 -1.87
C LEU A 59 11.93 8.95 -2.55
N ALA A 60 11.80 8.79 -3.87
CA ALA A 60 10.65 9.31 -4.63
C ALA A 60 9.33 8.72 -4.10
N ALA A 61 9.27 7.38 -3.94
CA ALA A 61 8.11 6.72 -3.36
C ALA A 61 7.76 7.24 -1.97
N LEU A 62 8.75 7.33 -1.07
CA LEU A 62 8.52 7.84 0.29
C LEU A 62 8.06 9.30 0.29
N THR A 63 8.55 10.12 -0.63
CA THR A 63 8.14 11.53 -0.74
C THR A 63 6.67 11.63 -1.17
N VAL A 64 6.27 10.85 -2.18
CA VAL A 64 4.88 10.80 -2.63
C VAL A 64 3.96 10.20 -1.56
N PHE A 65 4.42 9.17 -0.85
CA PHE A 65 3.70 8.60 0.29
C PHE A 65 3.45 9.65 1.39
N LEU A 66 4.49 10.38 1.80
CA LEU A 66 4.37 11.44 2.79
C LEU A 66 3.43 12.55 2.32
N PHE A 67 3.50 12.95 1.04
CA PHE A 67 2.58 13.93 0.47
C PHE A 67 1.12 13.48 0.61
N TRP A 68 0.79 12.25 0.19
CA TRP A 68 -0.58 11.74 0.27
C TRP A 68 -1.04 11.36 1.68
N MET A 69 -0.11 11.24 2.64
CA MET A 69 -0.44 11.00 4.04
C MET A 69 -1.06 12.25 4.71
N LEU A 70 -0.88 13.45 4.15
CA LEU A 70 -1.48 14.67 4.70
C LEU A 70 -3.00 14.70 4.45
N PRO A 71 -3.84 14.83 5.49
CA PRO A 71 -5.31 14.88 5.35
C PRO A 71 -5.80 15.97 4.38
N ARG A 72 -5.12 17.12 4.37
CA ARG A 72 -5.39 18.22 3.42
C ARG A 72 -5.23 17.81 1.96
N ASN A 73 -4.24 16.96 1.67
CA ASN A 73 -4.00 16.49 0.30
C ASN A 73 -5.01 15.41 -0.09
N VAL A 74 -5.44 14.58 0.87
CA VAL A 74 -6.56 13.65 0.69
C VAL A 74 -7.85 14.38 0.35
N ASP A 75 -8.15 15.49 1.02
CA ASP A 75 -9.30 16.35 0.68
C ASP A 75 -9.16 16.96 -0.72
N TRP A 76 -7.97 17.46 -1.06
CA TRP A 76 -7.69 17.99 -2.39
C TRP A 76 -7.85 16.94 -3.50
N ALA A 77 -7.66 15.65 -3.18
CA ALA A 77 -7.82 14.52 -4.08
C ALA A 77 -9.26 14.31 -4.61
N LEU A 78 -10.23 15.03 -4.04
CA LEU A 78 -11.63 15.08 -4.51
C LEU A 78 -11.88 16.20 -5.52
N SER A 79 -10.94 17.14 -5.68
CA SER A 79 -11.00 18.16 -6.74
C SER A 79 -10.60 17.56 -8.10
N PRO A 80 -11.02 18.13 -9.24
CA PRO A 80 -10.65 17.61 -10.57
C PRO A 80 -9.13 17.51 -10.78
N ALA A 81 -8.38 18.50 -10.29
CA ALA A 81 -6.92 18.51 -10.37
C ALA A 81 -6.29 17.44 -9.46
N GLY A 82 -6.79 17.30 -8.23
CA GLY A 82 -6.30 16.29 -7.29
C GLY A 82 -6.68 14.87 -7.66
N GLU A 83 -7.83 14.67 -8.29
CA GLU A 83 -8.27 13.38 -8.83
C GLU A 83 -7.32 12.91 -9.94
N THR A 84 -6.97 13.81 -10.86
CA THR A 84 -5.97 13.50 -11.90
C THR A 84 -4.60 13.24 -11.27
N ALA A 85 -4.20 14.06 -10.30
CA ALA A 85 -2.92 13.90 -9.62
C ALA A 85 -2.81 12.57 -8.88
N LYS A 86 -3.84 12.11 -8.16
CA LYS A 86 -3.78 10.83 -7.42
C LYS A 86 -3.72 9.63 -8.38
N TYR A 87 -4.48 9.66 -9.49
CA TYR A 87 -4.46 8.58 -10.48
C TYR A 87 -3.13 8.46 -11.22
N ILE A 88 -2.37 9.54 -11.34
CA ILE A 88 -1.04 9.52 -11.97
C ILE A 88 0.04 9.18 -10.94
N THR A 89 0.08 9.93 -9.83
CA THR A 89 1.19 9.87 -8.89
C THR A 89 1.18 8.61 -8.03
N LEU A 90 0.02 8.10 -7.59
CA LEU A 90 -0.03 6.91 -6.75
C LEU A 90 0.48 5.64 -7.48
N PRO A 91 0.07 5.34 -8.73
CA PRO A 91 0.62 4.20 -9.44
C PRO A 91 2.06 4.43 -9.90
N LEU A 92 2.37 5.59 -10.51
CA LEU A 92 3.65 5.80 -11.20
C LEU A 92 4.79 6.23 -10.29
N LEU A 93 4.51 7.00 -9.23
CA LEU A 93 5.54 7.57 -8.35
C LEU A 93 5.62 6.89 -6.99
N LEU A 94 4.57 6.17 -6.56
CA LEU A 94 4.58 5.39 -5.33
C LEU A 94 4.62 3.89 -5.60
N GLY A 95 3.62 3.33 -6.28
CA GLY A 95 3.52 1.88 -6.52
C GLY A 95 4.68 1.28 -7.32
N LEU A 96 4.95 1.83 -8.49
CA LEU A 96 6.00 1.36 -9.39
C LEU A 96 7.41 1.50 -8.76
N PRO A 97 7.82 2.67 -8.22
CA PRO A 97 9.15 2.85 -7.64
C PRO A 97 9.34 2.01 -6.38
N LEU A 98 8.27 1.78 -5.60
CA LEU A 98 8.30 0.87 -4.47
C LEU A 98 8.59 -0.56 -4.93
N ARG A 99 7.90 -1.07 -5.96
CA ARG A 99 8.18 -2.42 -6.49
C ARG A 99 9.60 -2.57 -7.01
N LEU A 100 10.12 -1.57 -7.71
CA LEU A 100 11.44 -1.62 -8.33
C LEU A 100 12.58 -1.54 -7.31
N SER A 101 12.38 -0.76 -6.24
CA SER A 101 13.35 -0.65 -5.15
C SER A 101 13.30 -1.83 -4.18
N TRP A 102 12.10 -2.39 -3.90
CA TRP A 102 11.87 -3.41 -2.87
C TRP A 102 12.86 -4.59 -2.84
N PRO A 103 13.24 -5.21 -3.98
CA PRO A 103 14.17 -6.34 -4.01
C PRO A 103 15.55 -6.00 -3.46
N TRP A 104 15.98 -4.74 -3.56
CA TRP A 104 17.29 -4.25 -3.13
C TRP A 104 17.36 -3.89 -1.64
N LEU A 105 16.23 -3.79 -0.95
CA LEU A 105 16.20 -3.47 0.48
C LEU A 105 16.65 -4.69 1.30
N GLY A 106 17.64 -4.47 2.19
CA GLY A 106 18.02 -5.45 3.19
C GLY A 106 16.92 -5.72 4.21
N PRO A 107 17.01 -6.83 4.98
CA PRO A 107 15.98 -7.22 5.95
C PRO A 107 15.74 -6.15 7.03
N ILE A 108 16.81 -5.48 7.49
CA ILE A 108 16.72 -4.42 8.51
C ILE A 108 15.88 -3.25 7.99
N LEU A 109 16.17 -2.75 6.78
CA LEU A 109 15.44 -1.62 6.21
C LEU A 109 13.98 -1.98 5.92
N ARG A 110 13.70 -3.20 5.46
CA ARG A 110 12.31 -3.68 5.30
C ARG A 110 11.57 -3.73 6.63
N GLY A 111 12.23 -4.18 7.70
CA GLY A 111 11.68 -4.19 9.05
C GLY A 111 11.40 -2.78 9.56
N PHE A 112 12.34 -1.85 9.37
CA PHE A 112 12.18 -0.44 9.74
C PHE A 112 10.99 0.21 9.03
N LEU A 113 10.85 0.04 7.71
CA LEU A 113 9.72 0.61 6.96
C LEU A 113 8.37 0.03 7.42
N LYS A 114 8.31 -1.28 7.72
CA LYS A 114 7.12 -1.91 8.28
C LYS A 114 6.76 -1.34 9.66
N ALA A 115 7.74 -1.24 10.56
CA ALA A 115 7.52 -0.69 11.89
C ALA A 115 7.08 0.79 11.83
N ASN A 116 7.69 1.57 10.93
CA ASN A 116 7.29 2.95 10.69
C ASN A 116 5.85 3.05 10.16
N ALA A 117 5.47 2.19 9.22
CA ALA A 117 4.10 2.14 8.70
C ALA A 117 3.07 1.81 9.81
N LEU A 118 3.37 0.86 10.70
CA LEU A 118 2.51 0.56 11.86
C LEU A 118 2.39 1.76 12.81
N SER A 119 3.51 2.41 13.10
CA SER A 119 3.53 3.62 13.94
C SER A 119 2.67 4.73 13.33
N MET A 120 2.82 5.00 12.03
CA MET A 120 2.02 6.00 11.33
C MET A 120 0.52 5.67 11.33
N LEU A 121 0.13 4.41 11.10
CA LEU A 121 -1.27 3.99 11.20
C LEU A 121 -1.82 4.19 12.62
N GLY A 122 -1.03 3.87 13.65
CA GLY A 122 -1.41 4.11 15.04
C GLY A 122 -1.59 5.59 15.37
N VAL A 123 -0.65 6.44 14.95
CA VAL A 123 -0.71 7.90 15.14
C VAL A 123 -1.89 8.49 14.39
N LEU A 124 -2.14 8.08 13.14
CA LEU A 124 -3.30 8.52 12.37
C LEU A 124 -4.61 8.04 13.02
N GLY A 125 -4.67 6.80 13.50
CA GLY A 125 -5.83 6.27 14.22
C GLY A 125 -6.15 7.09 15.47
N PHE A 126 -5.13 7.41 16.28
CA PHE A 126 -5.28 8.28 17.44
C PHE A 126 -5.73 9.70 17.04
N LEU A 127 -5.06 10.30 16.06
CA LEU A 127 -5.34 11.66 15.60
C LEU A 127 -6.78 11.79 15.08
N TYR A 128 -7.26 10.85 14.26
CA TYR A 128 -8.60 10.90 13.67
C TYR A 128 -9.71 10.64 14.68
N THR A 129 -9.43 9.92 15.77
CA THR A 129 -10.41 9.62 16.84
C THR A 129 -10.46 10.67 17.95
N HIS A 130 -9.35 11.37 18.22
CA HIS A 130 -9.23 12.29 19.37
C HIS A 130 -9.09 13.77 18.97
N ALA A 131 -8.93 14.10 17.69
CA ALA A 131 -8.89 15.50 17.28
C ALA A 131 -10.24 16.19 17.53
N PRO A 132 -10.26 17.31 18.29
CA PRO A 132 -11.50 18.04 18.59
C PRO A 132 -12.04 18.84 17.40
N VAL A 133 -11.35 18.80 16.26
CA VAL A 133 -11.65 19.54 15.04
C VAL A 133 -11.78 18.59 13.85
N ARG A 134 -12.56 19.03 12.84
CA ARG A 134 -12.60 18.35 11.54
C ARG A 134 -11.25 18.50 10.85
N ILE A 135 -10.58 17.39 10.63
CA ILE A 135 -9.29 17.36 9.93
C ILE A 135 -9.52 17.38 8.42
N CYS A 136 -10.57 16.70 7.97
CA CYS A 136 -11.03 16.68 6.59
C CYS A 136 -12.26 17.58 6.45
N ASN A 137 -12.19 18.59 5.58
CA ASN A 137 -13.29 19.52 5.33
C ASN A 137 -14.42 18.86 4.50
N SER A 138 -14.07 17.89 3.66
CA SER A 138 -15.01 17.25 2.74
C SER A 138 -15.88 16.16 3.41
N TYR A 139 -15.54 15.72 4.63
CA TYR A 139 -16.20 14.61 5.31
C TYR A 139 -16.80 14.99 6.67
N LEU A 140 -17.76 14.20 7.15
CA LEU A 140 -18.33 14.35 8.49
C LEU A 140 -17.36 13.87 9.58
N VAL A 141 -17.51 14.42 10.80
CA VAL A 141 -16.72 14.01 11.98
C VAL A 141 -16.96 12.55 12.34
N SER A 142 -18.20 12.05 12.23
CA SER A 142 -18.49 10.63 12.47
C SER A 142 -17.69 9.73 11.54
N ALA A 143 -17.67 10.04 10.25
CA ALA A 143 -16.90 9.30 9.26
C ALA A 143 -15.38 9.42 9.49
N GLN A 144 -14.91 10.53 10.08
CA GLN A 144 -13.52 10.69 10.53
C GLN A 144 -13.19 9.69 11.65
N HIS A 145 -14.08 9.53 12.63
CA HIS A 145 -13.88 8.56 13.72
C HIS A 145 -13.85 7.13 13.18
N ASP A 146 -14.76 6.79 12.25
CA ASP A 146 -14.79 5.47 11.60
C ASP A 146 -13.47 5.18 10.87
N LEU A 147 -12.92 6.16 10.15
CA LEU A 147 -11.60 6.05 9.52
C LEU A 147 -10.48 5.88 10.56
N GLY A 148 -10.53 6.61 11.68
CA GLY A 148 -9.57 6.47 12.77
C GLY A 148 -9.56 5.06 13.37
N PHE A 149 -10.73 4.49 13.66
CA PHE A 149 -10.82 3.10 14.12
C PHE A 149 -10.36 2.11 13.04
N ALA A 150 -10.70 2.35 11.77
CA ALA A 150 -10.23 1.52 10.67
C ALA A 150 -8.70 1.50 10.55
N PHE A 151 -8.01 2.63 10.78
CA PHE A 151 -6.55 2.66 10.86
C PHE A 151 -6.00 1.80 12.01
N LEU A 152 -6.62 1.85 13.19
CA LEU A 152 -6.21 1.03 14.34
C LEU A 152 -6.40 -0.47 14.08
N TYR A 153 -7.55 -0.86 13.53
CA TYR A 153 -7.79 -2.26 13.15
C TYR A 153 -6.81 -2.75 12.09
N LEU A 154 -6.52 -1.92 11.09
CA LEU A 154 -5.53 -2.26 10.07
C LEU A 154 -4.12 -2.38 10.66
N ALA A 155 -3.73 -1.48 11.55
CA ALA A 155 -2.44 -1.56 12.25
C ALA A 155 -2.33 -2.86 13.06
N ALA A 156 -3.37 -3.21 13.83
CA ALA A 156 -3.40 -4.44 14.60
C ALA A 156 -3.31 -5.69 13.71
N ALA A 157 -4.05 -5.72 12.61
CA ALA A 157 -4.03 -6.83 11.65
C ALA A 157 -2.65 -6.99 10.99
N LEU A 158 -2.04 -5.90 10.53
CA LEU A 158 -0.70 -5.91 9.94
C LEU A 158 0.39 -6.29 10.95
N ALA A 159 0.28 -5.81 12.19
CA ALA A 159 1.19 -6.17 13.26
C ALA A 159 1.15 -7.68 13.53
N CYS A 160 -0.05 -8.27 13.62
CA CYS A 160 -0.20 -9.72 13.76
C CYS A 160 0.38 -10.46 12.55
N LEU A 161 0.02 -10.05 11.33
CA LEU A 161 0.47 -10.67 10.09
C LEU A 161 2.00 -10.68 9.95
N TRP A 162 2.67 -9.60 10.38
CA TRP A 162 4.12 -9.48 10.28
C TRP A 162 4.88 -10.06 11.47
N ALA A 163 4.30 -10.08 12.67
CA ALA A 163 4.93 -10.64 13.86
C ALA A 163 4.85 -12.18 13.92
N ILE A 164 3.73 -12.78 13.48
CA ILE A 164 3.50 -14.23 13.57
C ILE A 164 4.64 -15.04 12.91
N PRO A 165 5.09 -14.77 11.67
CA PRO A 165 6.17 -15.54 11.05
C PRO A 165 7.53 -15.36 11.74
N VAL A 166 7.73 -14.24 12.43
CA VAL A 166 8.97 -13.94 13.18
C VAL A 166 8.99 -14.72 14.49
N LEU A 167 7.85 -14.82 15.17
CA LEU A 167 7.73 -15.50 16.47
C LEU A 167 7.61 -17.03 16.32
N PHE A 168 6.87 -17.50 15.32
CA PHE A 168 6.56 -18.93 15.16
C PHE A 168 7.35 -19.61 14.03
N GLY A 169 8.18 -18.84 13.31
CA GLY A 169 8.91 -19.30 12.13
C GLY A 169 8.02 -19.37 10.89
N HIS A 170 8.66 -19.34 9.71
CA HIS A 170 7.93 -19.53 8.46
C HIS A 170 7.38 -20.97 8.38
N PRO A 171 6.10 -21.17 8.02
CA PRO A 171 5.60 -22.50 7.67
C PRO A 171 6.52 -23.07 6.60
N ARG A 172 7.24 -24.15 6.89
CA ARG A 172 8.01 -24.86 5.87
C ARG A 172 7.01 -25.28 4.81
N ARG A 173 7.06 -24.66 3.62
CA ARG A 173 6.44 -25.27 2.44
C ARG A 173 7.17 -26.58 2.24
N GLY A 174 6.57 -27.67 2.69
CA GLY A 174 7.06 -29.01 2.40
C GLY A 174 7.25 -29.16 0.89
N PRO A 175 8.23 -29.95 0.44
CA PRO A 175 8.44 -30.17 -0.98
C PRO A 175 7.14 -30.75 -1.57
N LEU A 176 6.48 -29.99 -2.44
CA LEU A 176 5.46 -30.50 -3.34
C LEU A 176 6.12 -31.57 -4.20
N GLY A 177 5.93 -32.83 -3.82
CA GLY A 177 6.05 -34.04 -4.62
C GLY A 177 7.13 -34.06 -5.70
N ALA A 178 8.38 -34.33 -5.31
CA ALA A 178 9.30 -35.05 -6.19
C ALA A 178 8.93 -36.54 -6.11
N ALA A 179 7.81 -36.92 -6.75
CA ALA A 179 7.46 -38.31 -6.99
C ALA A 179 7.79 -38.64 -8.45
N GLY A 180 8.80 -39.49 -8.66
CA GLY A 180 8.97 -40.23 -9.91
C GLY A 180 10.21 -39.92 -10.74
N CYS A 181 11.42 -39.98 -10.18
CA CYS A 181 12.61 -40.31 -10.98
C CYS A 181 13.00 -41.76 -10.67
N SER A 182 12.39 -42.71 -11.38
CA SER A 182 12.80 -44.11 -11.38
C SER A 182 13.19 -44.51 -12.80
N ARG A 183 14.49 -44.36 -13.12
CA ARG A 183 15.31 -45.24 -13.99
C ARG A 183 16.54 -44.46 -14.50
N CYS A 184 17.62 -44.52 -13.72
CA CYS A 184 18.98 -44.59 -14.26
C CYS A 184 19.54 -45.94 -13.81
N GLY A 185 20.02 -46.75 -14.75
CA GLY A 185 20.87 -47.91 -14.43
C GLY A 185 20.76 -49.06 -15.44
N ALA A 186 21.90 -49.30 -16.11
CA ALA A 186 22.28 -50.42 -16.99
C ALA A 186 21.84 -50.31 -18.46
#